data_AF-A0A847QRY3-F1
#
_entry.id   AF-A0A847QRY3-F1
#
_cell.length_a   1.000
_cell.length_b   1.000
_cell.length_c   1.000
_cell.angle_alpha   90.00
_cell.angle_beta   90.00
_cell.angle_gamma   90.00
#
_symmetry.space_group_name_H-M   'P 1'
#
loop_
_entity.id
_entity.type
_entity.pdbx_description
1 polymer ?
#
loop_
_entity_poly.entity_id
_entity_poly.type
_entity_poly.pdbx_seq_one_letter_code
_entity_poly.pdbx_strand_id
1 'polypeptide(L)'
;MTLVFLGLFIILLILVVIASLRRPNKLIKLFIHVLGGVVGLWLVDLLLSVFAVEIPINAFTIALVALLGFPGVVVLTVLQLMGI
;
A
#
# COMPACT_ATOMS: atom_id res chain seq x y z
N MET A 1 13.16 -2.80 7.69
CA MET A 1 12.15 -2.61 6.62
C MET A 1 11.06 -1.63 7.01
N THR A 2 10.47 -1.73 8.20
CA THR A 2 9.43 -0.82 8.72
C THR A 2 9.75 0.68 8.60
N LEU A 3 10.99 1.11 8.90
CA LEU A 3 11.38 2.52 8.74
C LEU A 3 11.28 3.03 7.29
N VAL A 4 11.57 2.19 6.30
CA VAL A 4 11.43 2.55 4.88
C VAL A 4 9.96 2.75 4.53
N PHE A 5 9.10 1.82 4.95
CA PHE A 5 7.65 1.94 4.73
C PHE A 5 7.05 3.13 5.46
N LEU A 6 7.53 3.46 6.66
CA LEU A 6 7.12 4.67 7.38
C LEU A 6 7.49 5.94 6.59
N GLY A 7 8.69 5.98 6.00
CA GLY A 7 9.09 7.06 5.09
C GLY A 7 8.16 7.17 3.87
N LEU A 8 7.83 6.05 3.23
CA LEU A 8 6.88 6.00 2.12
C LEU A 8 5.47 6.44 2.53
N PHE A 9 5.04 6.09 3.75
CA PHE A 9 3.76 6.53 4.31
C PHE A 9 3.72 8.04 4.50
N ILE A 10 4.78 8.65 5.04
CA ILE A 10 4.89 10.11 5.16
C ILE A 10 4.83 10.77 3.77
N ILE A 11 5.55 10.23 2.78
CA ILE A 11 5.51 10.74 1.40
C ILE A 11 4.10 10.64 0.82
N LEU A 12 3.42 9.51 1.03
CA LEU A 12 2.04 9.30 0.60
C LEU A 12 1.10 10.34 1.24
N LEU A 13 1.21 10.59 2.55
CA LEU A 13 0.40 11.61 3.23
C LEU A 13 0.62 13.01 2.63
N ILE A 14 1.88 13.39 2.40
CA ILE A 14 2.20 14.69 1.78
C ILE A 14 1.56 14.79 0.39
N LEU A 15 1.69 13.75 -0.44
CA LEU A 15 1.09 13.72 -1.78
C LEU A 15 -0.43 13.81 -1.74
N VAL A 16 -1.08 13.09 -0.81
CA VAL A 16 -2.54 13.13 -0.61
C VAL A 16 -2.99 14.53 -0.20
N VAL A 17 -2.29 15.18 0.74
CA VAL A 17 -2.60 16.57 1.15
C VAL A 17 -2.44 17.52 -0.03
N ILE A 18 -1.35 17.42 -0.79
CA ILE A 18 -1.13 18.24 -1.99
C ILE A 18 -2.24 18.02 -3.02
N ALA A 19 -2.63 16.76 -3.26
CA ALA A 19 -3.68 16.40 -4.21
C ALA A 19 -5.08 16.84 -3.76
N SER A 20 -5.30 16.98 -2.44
CA SER A 20 -6.56 17.49 -1.89
C SER A 20 -6.66 19.01 -1.97
N LEU A 21 -5.54 19.74 -1.82
CA LEU A 21 -5.52 21.21 -1.82
C LEU A 21 -5.38 21.83 -3.22
N ARG A 22 -4.84 21.09 -4.18
CA ARG A 22 -4.60 21.55 -5.56
C ARG A 22 -5.32 20.64 -6.54
N ARG A 23 -5.48 21.04 -7.81
CA ARG A 23 -5.91 20.09 -8.86
C ARG A 23 -4.74 19.15 -9.20
N PRO A 24 -4.77 17.87 -8.80
CA PRO A 24 -3.63 16.99 -9.03
C PRO A 24 -3.54 16.63 -10.52
N ASN A 25 -2.33 16.68 -11.06
CA ASN A 25 -2.05 16.18 -12.40
C ASN A 25 -2.08 14.64 -12.42
N LYS A 26 -2.07 14.05 -13.61
CA LYS A 26 -2.12 12.58 -13.79
C LYS A 26 -0.96 11.85 -13.09
N LEU A 27 0.22 12.48 -13.02
CA LEU A 27 1.39 11.90 -12.37
C LEU A 27 1.23 11.78 -10.85
N ILE A 28 0.77 12.83 -10.17
CA ILE A 28 0.52 12.80 -8.72
C ILE A 28 -0.51 11.71 -8.39
N LYS A 29 -1.58 11.60 -9.18
CA LYS A 29 -2.57 10.53 -9.00
C LYS A 29 -1.96 9.13 -9.15
N LEU A 30 -1.08 8.94 -10.13
CA LEU A 30 -0.38 7.67 -10.33
C LEU A 30 0.56 7.34 -9.15
N PHE A 31 1.32 8.32 -8.64
CA PHE A 31 2.16 8.12 -7.47
C PHE A 31 1.34 7.76 -6.23
N ILE A 32 0.22 8.42 -5.99
CA ILE A 32 -0.69 8.09 -4.88
C ILE A 32 -1.28 6.69 -5.04
N HIS A 33 -1.64 6.27 -6.26
CA HIS A 33 -2.15 4.92 -6.54
C HIS A 33 -1.10 3.85 -6.20
N VAL A 34 0.11 4.00 -6.73
CA VAL A 34 1.23 3.07 -6.52
C VAL A 34 1.63 3.03 -5.04
N LEU A 35 1.91 4.19 -4.44
CA LEU A 35 2.31 4.27 -3.04
C LEU A 35 1.18 3.85 -2.11
N GLY A 36 -0.07 4.17 -2.44
CA GLY A 36 -1.25 3.73 -1.69
C GLY A 36 -1.39 2.22 -1.67
N GLY A 37 -1.08 1.53 -2.78
CA GLY A 37 -1.01 0.06 -2.81
C GLY A 37 0.12 -0.48 -1.93
N VAL A 38 1.35 -0.01 -2.15
CA VAL A 38 2.54 -0.53 -1.43
C VAL A 38 2.47 -0.27 0.07
N VAL A 39 2.12 0.95 0.46
CA VAL A 39 1.98 1.34 1.87
C VAL A 39 0.73 0.72 2.48
N GLY A 40 -0.37 0.61 1.72
CA GLY A 40 -1.59 -0.07 2.16
C GLY A 40 -1.32 -1.54 2.49
N LEU A 41 -0.55 -2.24 1.65
CA LEU A 41 -0.13 -3.62 1.92
C LEU A 41 0.63 -3.73 3.24
N TRP A 42 1.59 -2.84 3.46
CA TRP A 42 2.35 -2.80 4.72
C TRP A 42 1.47 -2.50 5.94
N LEU A 43 0.52 -1.57 5.83
CA LEU A 43 -0.40 -1.25 6.92
C LEU A 43 -1.34 -2.43 7.25
N VAL A 44 -1.82 -3.14 6.23
CA VAL A 44 -2.66 -4.32 6.44
C VAL A 44 -1.86 -5.46 7.05
N ASP A 45 -0.65 -5.72 6.56
CA ASP A 45 0.27 -6.68 7.17
C ASP A 45 0.54 -6.35 8.65
N LEU A 46 0.84 -5.08 8.96
CA LEU A 46 1.01 -4.61 10.33
C LEU A 46 -0.24 -4.88 11.20
N LEU A 47 -1.44 -4.65 10.67
CA LEU A 47 -2.69 -4.90 11.38
C LEU A 47 -2.91 -6.41 11.61
N LEU A 48 -2.70 -7.23 10.59
CA LEU A 48 -2.88 -8.68 10.66
C LEU A 48 -1.87 -9.36 11.57
N SER A 49 -0.67 -8.79 11.71
CA SER A 49 0.38 -9.31 12.60
C SER A 49 -0.08 -9.38 14.07
N VAL A 50 -1.03 -8.51 14.47
CA VAL A 50 -1.67 -8.55 15.81
C VAL A 50 -2.43 -9.87 16.04
N PHE A 51 -2.90 -10.50 14.97
CA PHE A 51 -3.61 -11.78 14.98
C PHE A 51 -2.71 -12.96 14.57
N ALA A 52 -1.39 -12.77 14.54
CA ALA A 52 -0.41 -13.76 14.05
C ALA A 52 -0.65 -14.22 12.60
N VAL A 53 -1.22 -13.33 11.77
CA VAL A 53 -1.35 -13.50 10.32
C VAL A 53 -0.40 -12.54 9.64
N GLU A 54 0.41 -13.03 8.72
CA GLU A 54 1.39 -12.22 7.98
C GLU A 54 1.10 -12.30 6.48
N ILE A 55 1.12 -11.16 5.79
CA ILE A 55 1.08 -11.15 4.32
C ILE A 55 2.52 -11.08 3.82
N PRO A 56 3.00 -12.03 3.00
CA PRO A 56 4.38 -12.03 2.55
C PRO A 56 4.69 -10.80 1.67
N ILE A 57 5.45 -9.85 2.23
CA ILE A 57 5.92 -8.67 1.52
C ILE A 57 7.19 -9.02 0.73
N ASN A 58 7.06 -9.19 -0.58
CA ASN A 58 8.15 -9.51 -1.49
C ASN A 58 7.98 -8.75 -2.81
N ALA A 59 8.91 -8.94 -3.75
CA ALA A 59 8.88 -8.23 -5.03
C ALA A 59 7.58 -8.45 -5.83
N PHE A 60 7.00 -9.65 -5.76
CA PHE A 60 5.75 -9.98 -6.45
C PHE A 60 4.56 -9.23 -5.83
N THR A 61 4.38 -9.33 -4.50
CA THR A 61 3.26 -8.65 -3.84
C THR A 61 3.36 -7.14 -3.97
N ILE A 62 4.56 -6.58 -3.88
CA ILE A 62 4.83 -5.15 -4.13
C ILE A 62 4.49 -4.76 -5.58
N ALA A 63 4.93 -5.51 -6.58
CA ALA A 63 4.62 -5.21 -7.98
C ALA A 63 3.11 -5.29 -8.27
N LEU A 64 2.44 -6.29 -7.69
CA LEU A 64 1.01 -6.48 -7.84
C LEU A 64 0.22 -5.30 -7.27
N VAL A 65 0.51 -4.87 -6.04
CA VAL A 65 -0.17 -3.73 -5.42
C VAL A 65 0.27 -2.39 -6.01
N ALA A 66 1.48 -2.29 -6.57
CA ALA A 66 1.88 -1.11 -7.34
C ALA A 66 1.05 -0.96 -8.63
N LEU A 67 0.77 -2.07 -9.32
CA LEU A 67 -0.05 -2.08 -10.53
C LEU A 67 -1.54 -1.84 -10.20
N LEU A 68 -2.08 -2.62 -9.27
CA LEU A 68 -3.51 -2.62 -8.95
C LEU A 68 -3.92 -1.55 -7.95
N GLY A 69 -2.97 -0.98 -7.20
CA GLY A 69 -3.22 -0.05 -6.10
C GLY A 69 -3.86 -0.77 -4.90
N PHE A 70 -4.74 -0.05 -4.21
CA PHE A 70 -5.47 -0.57 -3.05
C PHE A 70 -6.32 -1.82 -3.34
N PRO A 71 -7.01 -1.97 -4.49
CA PRO A 71 -7.67 -3.23 -4.84
C PRO A 71 -6.77 -4.45 -4.76
N GLY A 72 -5.49 -4.32 -5.16
CA GLY A 72 -4.52 -5.42 -5.04
C GLY A 72 -4.26 -5.82 -3.59
N VAL A 73 -4.22 -4.85 -2.68
CA VAL A 73 -4.11 -5.10 -1.24
C VAL A 73 -5.28 -5.93 -0.75
N VAL A 74 -6.52 -5.53 -1.08
CA VAL A 74 -7.74 -6.25 -0.68
C VAL A 74 -7.71 -7.70 -1.18
N VAL A 75 -7.32 -7.92 -2.43
CA VAL A 75 -7.22 -9.28 -2.99
C VAL A 75 -6.19 -10.11 -2.22
N LEU A 76 -4.99 -9.57 -1.98
CA LEU A 76 -3.96 -10.28 -1.20
C LEU A 76 -4.41 -10.59 0.22
N THR A 77 -5.12 -9.67 0.86
CA THR A 77 -5.69 -9.89 2.20
C THR A 77 -6.71 -11.03 2.19
N VAL A 78 -7.62 -11.05 1.21
CA VAL A 78 -8.62 -12.12 1.09
C VAL A 78 -7.95 -13.47 0.85
N LEU A 79 -6.98 -13.54 -0.06
CA LEU A 79 -6.24 -14.78 -0.33
C LEU A 79 -5.53 -15.29 0.94
N GLN A 80 -4.83 -14.40 1.64
CA GLN A 80 -4.15 -14.75 2.89
C GLN A 80 -5.13 -15.27 3.95
N LEU A 81 -6.31 -14.66 4.08
CA LEU A 81 -7.36 -15.12 5.02
C LEU A 81 -7.99 -16.46 4.60
N MET A 82 -7.96 -16.80 3.32
CA MET A 82 -8.33 -18.12 2.81
C MET A 82 -7.21 -19.17 2.99
N GLY A 83 -6.03 -18.77 3.46
CA GLY A 83 -4.86 -19.63 3.62
C GLY A 83 -4.15 -19.94 2.31
N ILE A 84 -4.30 -19.08 1.29
CA ILE A 84 -3.68 -19.18 -0.03
C ILE A 84 -2.59 -18.10 -0.14
#